data_AF-A0A2H9MRN7-F1
#
_entry.id   AF-A0A2H9MRN7-F1
#
_cell.length_a   1.000
_cell.length_b   1.000
_cell.length_c   1.000
_cell.angle_alpha   90.00
_cell.angle_beta   90.00
_cell.angle_gamma   90.00
#
_symmetry.space_group_name_H-M   'P 1'
#
loop_
_entity.id
_entity.type
_entity.pdbx_description
1 polymer ?
#
loop_
_entity_poly.entity_id
_entity_poly.type
_entity_poly.pdbx_seq_one_letter_code
_entity_poly.pdbx_strand_id
1 'polypeptide(L)' 'MVTSKTRKVDSKKLEKLQKEEKTRNTARRKAQKKGKSIATDKSDPKTTRPVRPARKVTKKRVAVR' A
#
# COMPACT_ATOMS: atom_id res chain seq x y z
N MET A 1 10.30 40.31 -4.61
CA MET A 1 8.85 40.06 -4.51
C MET A 1 8.56 39.18 -3.30
N VAL A 2 8.01 39.77 -2.23
CA VAL A 2 7.45 39.05 -1.08
C VAL A 2 6.02 39.56 -0.93
N THR A 3 5.05 38.72 -1.25
CA THR A 3 3.63 39.08 -1.15
C THR A 3 3.21 39.08 0.32
N SER A 4 2.96 40.26 0.88
CA SER A 4 2.77 40.58 2.29
C SER A 4 1.40 40.17 2.87
N LYS A 5 0.99 38.91 2.68
CA LYS A 5 -0.25 38.38 3.29
C LYS A 5 -0.18 36.87 3.61
N THR A 6 0.91 36.41 4.21
CA THR A 6 0.91 35.11 4.88
C THR A 6 0.19 35.25 6.23
N ARG A 7 -1.02 34.70 6.35
CA ARG A 7 -1.71 34.51 7.64
C ARG A 7 -0.72 33.79 8.57
N LYS A 8 -0.24 34.45 9.64
CA LYS A 8 0.62 33.81 10.64
C LYS A 8 -0.15 32.62 11.20
N VAL A 9 0.28 31.41 10.87
CA VAL A 9 -0.28 30.20 11.47
C VAL A 9 0.35 30.12 12.86
N ASP A 10 -0.48 30.09 13.90
CA ASP A 10 0.00 29.96 15.27
C ASP A 10 0.95 28.77 15.40
N SER A 11 2.07 28.96 16.11
CA SER A 11 3.09 27.92 16.30
C SER A 11 2.51 26.64 16.91
N LYS A 12 1.57 26.77 17.86
CA LYS A 12 0.83 25.65 18.45
C LYS A 12 -0.01 24.88 17.43
N LYS A 13 -0.64 25.61 16.49
CA LYS A 13 -1.44 25.00 15.41
C LYS A 13 -0.54 24.27 14.41
N LEU A 14 0.62 24.85 14.10
CA LEU A 14 1.61 24.23 13.23
C LEU A 14 2.17 22.94 13.84
N GLU A 15 2.50 22.95 15.13
CA GLU A 15 2.98 21.77 15.85
C GLU A 15 1.92 20.65 15.86
N LYS A 16 0.65 21.01 16.09
CA LYS A 16 -0.47 20.06 16.04
C LYS A 16 -0.59 19.40 14.66
N LEU A 17 -0.55 20.20 13.58
CA LEU A 17 -0.61 19.70 12.20
C LEU A 17 0.56 18.77 11.87
N GLN A 18 1.77 19.09 12.33
CA GLN A 18 2.95 18.24 12.15
C GLN A 18 2.81 16.89 12.89
N LYS A 19 2.27 16.90 14.12
CA LYS A 19 1.99 15.67 14.88
C LYS A 19 0.97 14.79 14.14
N GLU A 20 -0.12 15.37 13.67
CA GLU A 20 -1.18 14.68 12.91
C GLU A 20 -0.68 14.14 11.56
N GLU A 21 0.27 14.81 10.92
CA GLU A 21 0.88 14.31 9.69
C GLU A 21 1.79 13.10 9.96
N LYS A 22 2.59 13.15 11.04
CA LYS A 22 3.41 12.01 11.46
C LYS A 22 2.57 10.77 11.77
N THR A 23 1.44 10.92 12.47
CA THR A 23 0.52 9.80 12.76
C THR A 23 -0.11 9.24 11.49
N ARG A 24 -0.57 10.09 10.56
CA ARG A 24 -1.10 9.63 9.26
C ARG A 24 -0.06 8.89 8.43
N ASN A 25 1.18 9.38 8.40
CA ASN A 25 2.26 8.77 7.64
C ASN A 25 2.69 7.41 8.21
N THR A 26 2.75 7.28 9.53
CA THR A 26 3.05 5.99 10.17
C THR A 26 1.94 4.96 9.95
N ALA A 27 0.67 5.36 10.08
CA ALA A 27 -0.47 4.50 9.79
C ALA A 27 -0.46 4.02 8.32
N ARG A 28 -0.22 4.94 7.38
CA ARG A 28 -0.08 4.65 5.95
C ARG A 28 1.01 3.61 5.66
N ARG A 29 2.20 3.79 6.24
CA ARG A 29 3.32 2.83 6.08
C ARG A 29 2.99 1.44 6.65
N LYS A 30 2.36 1.39 7.83
CA LYS A 30 1.92 0.12 8.45
C LYS A 30 0.88 -0.60 7.58
N ALA A 31 -0.07 0.13 7.01
CA ALA A 31 -1.08 -0.43 6.12
C ALA A 31 -0.43 -0.97 4.83
N GLN A 32 0.44 -0.19 4.18
CA GLN A 32 1.14 -0.59 2.96
C GLN A 32 1.96 -1.87 3.16
N LYS A 33 2.65 -2.02 4.29
CA LYS A 33 3.39 -3.25 4.63
C LYS A 33 2.47 -4.48 4.71
N LYS A 34 1.20 -4.30 5.08
CA LYS A 34 0.18 -5.37 5.11
C LYS A 34 -0.54 -5.55 3.77
N GLY A 35 -0.11 -4.86 2.70
CA GLY A 35 -0.77 -4.88 1.40
C GLY A 35 -2.09 -4.09 1.34
N LYS A 36 -2.38 -3.28 2.36
CA LYS A 36 -3.57 -2.41 2.42
C LYS A 36 -3.18 -0.99 2.07
N SER A 37 -3.78 -0.40 1.04
CA SER A 37 -3.61 1.02 0.71
C SER A 37 -4.75 1.85 1.26
N ILE A 38 -4.53 3.15 1.51
CA ILE A 38 -5.61 4.08 1.92
C ILE A 38 -6.65 4.24 0.80
N ALA A 39 -6.29 3.98 -0.46
CA ALA A 39 -7.23 3.96 -1.58
C ALA A 39 -8.11 2.68 -1.61
N THR A 40 -7.65 1.59 -1.00
CA THR A 40 -8.32 0.29 -0.94
C THR A 40 -9.03 0.06 0.38
N ASP A 41 -9.48 1.12 1.06
CA ASP A 41 -10.51 0.97 2.11
C ASP A 41 -11.81 0.36 1.54
N LYS A 42 -11.89 0.28 0.20
CA LYS A 42 -12.78 -0.63 -0.52
C LYS A 42 -12.00 -1.88 -0.94
N SER A 43 -12.39 -3.01 -0.35
CA SER A 43 -11.99 -4.39 -0.66
C SER A 43 -10.55 -4.80 -0.34
N ASP A 44 -10.42 -5.87 0.45
CA ASP A 44 -9.18 -6.64 0.55
C ASP A 44 -8.75 -7.04 -0.88
N PRO A 45 -7.46 -6.88 -1.25
CA PRO A 45 -6.99 -7.32 -2.54
C PRO A 45 -7.28 -8.81 -2.66
N LYS A 46 -8.14 -9.19 -3.61
CA LYS A 46 -8.50 -10.59 -3.84
C LYS A 46 -7.20 -11.39 -4.00
N THR A 47 -6.90 -12.23 -3.00
CA THR A 47 -5.77 -13.18 -2.99
C THR A 47 -6.04 -14.36 -3.92
N THR A 48 -6.82 -14.16 -4.98
CA THR A 48 -7.03 -15.16 -6.03
C THR A 48 -5.80 -15.20 -6.91
N ARG A 49 -4.68 -15.70 -6.38
CA ARG A 49 -3.69 -16.35 -7.25
C ARG A 49 -4.50 -17.41 -8.01
N PRO A 50 -4.60 -17.36 -9.34
CA PRO A 50 -5.26 -18.45 -10.05
C PRO A 50 -4.54 -19.73 -9.66
N VAL A 51 -5.29 -20.70 -9.13
CA VAL A 51 -4.79 -22.06 -8.91
C VAL A 51 -4.47 -22.60 -10.29
N ARG A 52 -3.25 -22.33 -10.77
CA ARG A 52 -2.76 -22.94 -12.00
C ARG A 52 -2.69 -24.42 -11.70
N PRO A 53 -3.47 -25.28 -12.38
CA PRO A 53 -3.35 -26.72 -12.18
C PRO A 53 -1.90 -27.09 -12.44
N ALA A 54 -1.32 -27.90 -11.55
CA ALA A 54 0.00 -28.45 -11.77
C ALA A 54 0.00 -29.11 -13.16
N ARG A 55 0.94 -28.72 -14.04
CA ARG A 55 1.10 -29.39 -15.33
C ARG A 55 1.33 -30.86 -15.01
N LYS A 56 0.36 -31.72 -15.33
CA LYS A 56 0.54 -33.17 -15.22
C LYS A 56 1.81 -33.48 -16.02
N VAL A 57 2.80 -34.05 -15.35
CA VAL A 57 4.02 -34.52 -16.03
C VAL A 57 3.54 -35.51 -17.07
N THR A 58 3.60 -35.14 -18.35
CA THR A 58 3.35 -36.06 -19.45
C THR A 58 4.37 -37.18 -19.28
N LYS A 59 3.91 -38.38 -18.89
CA LYS A 59 4.78 -39.56 -18.81
C LYS A 59 5.53 -39.65 -20.14
N LYS A 60 6.86 -39.60 -20.10
CA LYS A 60 7.67 -39.80 -21.31
C LYS A 60 7.25 -41.15 -21.89
N ARG A 61 6.93 -41.19 -23.19
CA ARG A 61 6.70 -42.46 -23.89
C ARG A 61 7.97 -43.28 -23.72
N VAL A 62 7.87 -44.46 -23.11
CA VAL A 62 8.97 -45.41 -23.03
C VAL A 62 9.33 -45.76 -24.46
N ALA A 63 10.54 -45.42 -24.87
CA ALA A 63 11.08 -45.91 -26.14
C ALA A 63 11.24 -47.42 -25.99
N VAL A 64 10.36 -48.19 -26.63
CA VAL A 64 10.54 -49.63 -26.77
C VAL A 64 11.72 -49.80 -27.74
N ARG A 65 12.79 -50.43 -27.26
CA ARG A 65 13.90 -50.88 -28.10
C ARG A 65 13.47 -52.10 -28.90
#